data_AF-A0A7S2VE26-F1
#
_entry.id   AF-A0A7S2VE26-F1
#
_cell.length_a   1.000
_cell.length_b   1.000
_cell.length_c   1.000
_cell.angle_alpha   90.00
_cell.angle_beta   90.00
_cell.angle_gamma   90.00
#
_symmetry.space_group_name_H-M   'P 1'
#
loop_
_entity.id
_entity.type
_entity.pdbx_description
1 polymer ?
#
loop_
_entity_poly.entity_id
_entity_poly.type
_entity_poly.pdbx_seq_one_letter_code
_entity_poly.pdbx_strand_id
1 'polypeptide(L)'
;VGLSDISPLGAGRFLVLERDNQGGPDAAIKKLYAIDMNCFNVTEGETLEKTMVYDLIPDIESLNGWTFEKMEGLAVNHDGLVWVNNDNDGVDDNSGEQALWQVTIPTPLIIQEFDEECIVTGDDDDDD
;
A
#
# COMPACT_ATOMS: atom_id res chain seq x y z
N VAL A 1 6.86 -12.44 -6.39
CA VAL A 1 5.94 -11.41 -5.85
C VAL A 1 6.60 -10.85 -4.60
N GLY A 2 6.54 -9.54 -4.40
CA GLY A 2 7.14 -8.89 -3.24
C GLY A 2 6.31 -7.69 -2.77
N LEU A 3 6.63 -7.23 -1.56
CA LEU A 3 6.17 -5.97 -1.00
C LEU A 3 6.99 -4.85 -1.63
N SER A 4 6.32 -3.89 -2.25
CA SER A 4 6.94 -2.71 -2.83
C SER A 4 6.98 -1.55 -1.84
N ASP A 5 5.87 -1.31 -1.15
CA ASP A 5 5.73 -0.17 -0.24
C ASP A 5 4.60 -0.42 0.79
N ILE A 6 4.59 0.36 1.87
CA ILE A 6 3.63 0.29 2.96
C ILE A 6 3.26 1.71 3.44
N SER A 7 1.97 1.95 3.64
CA SER A 7 1.46 3.24 4.14
C SER A 7 0.54 3.06 5.35
N PRO A 8 0.72 3.84 6.43
CA PRO A 8 -0.15 3.75 7.60
C PRO A 8 -1.55 4.31 7.30
N LEU A 9 -2.57 3.66 7.86
CA LEU A 9 -3.96 4.10 7.85
C LEU A 9 -4.47 4.57 9.22
N GLY A 10 -3.60 4.54 10.23
CA GLY A 10 -3.96 4.77 11.64
C GLY A 10 -4.35 3.48 12.38
N ALA A 11 -4.36 3.51 13.71
CA ALA A 11 -4.87 2.42 14.56
C ALA A 11 -4.24 1.03 14.29
N GLY A 12 -2.95 0.98 13.92
CA GLY A 12 -2.27 -0.28 13.57
C GLY A 12 -2.70 -0.89 12.23
N ARG A 13 -3.44 -0.16 11.40
CA ARG A 13 -3.82 -0.57 10.03
C ARG A 13 -2.87 0.02 9.00
N PHE A 14 -2.62 -0.75 7.95
CA PHE A 14 -1.74 -0.35 6.86
C PHE A 14 -2.31 -0.77 5.50
N LEU A 15 -2.01 0.03 4.48
CA LEU A 15 -2.03 -0.43 3.10
C LEU A 15 -0.65 -0.96 2.72
N VAL A 16 -0.65 -2.06 1.97
CA VAL A 16 0.55 -2.69 1.42
C VAL A 16 0.42 -2.73 -0.09
N LEU A 17 1.40 -2.17 -0.78
CA LEU A 17 1.54 -2.30 -2.23
C LEU A 17 2.36 -3.55 -2.52
N GLU A 18 1.78 -4.48 -3.28
CA GLU A 18 2.49 -5.66 -3.76
C GLU A 18 2.49 -5.76 -5.26
N ARG A 19 3.60 -6.28 -5.79
CA ARG A 19 3.75 -6.53 -7.21
C ARG A 19 4.51 -7.82 -7.53
N ASP A 20 4.29 -8.34 -8.73
CA ASP A 20 5.22 -9.25 -9.38
C ASP A 20 6.28 -8.51 -10.19
N ASN A 21 7.39 -9.20 -10.47
CA ASN A 21 8.51 -8.64 -11.23
C ASN A 21 8.28 -8.77 -12.75
N GLN A 22 7.07 -8.45 -13.21
CA GLN A 22 6.63 -8.58 -14.59
C GLN A 22 5.92 -7.29 -15.01
N GLY A 23 6.10 -6.89 -16.27
CA GLY A 23 5.41 -5.77 -16.91
C GLY A 23 4.70 -6.23 -18.19
N GLY A 24 4.06 -5.30 -18.88
CA GLY A 24 3.37 -5.56 -20.13
C GLY A 24 2.32 -6.69 -20.01
N PRO A 25 2.18 -7.55 -21.04
CA PRO A 25 1.21 -8.64 -21.04
C PRO A 25 1.43 -9.72 -19.97
N ASP A 26 2.62 -9.79 -19.39
CA ASP A 26 2.99 -10.80 -18.38
C ASP A 26 2.73 -10.31 -16.94
N ALA A 27 2.33 -9.05 -16.76
CA ALA A 27 1.98 -8.50 -15.46
C ALA A 27 0.73 -9.18 -14.91
N ALA A 28 0.84 -9.77 -13.71
CA ALA A 28 -0.27 -10.49 -13.07
C ALA A 28 -0.63 -9.94 -11.68
N ILE A 29 0.29 -9.22 -11.03
CA ILE A 29 0.08 -8.68 -9.68
C ILE A 29 0.57 -7.24 -9.61
N LYS A 30 -0.37 -6.31 -9.44
CA LYS A 30 -0.15 -4.90 -9.05
C LYS A 30 -1.30 -4.51 -8.12
N LYS A 31 -1.19 -4.82 -6.83
CA LYS A 31 -2.35 -4.85 -5.93
C LYS A 31 -2.10 -4.10 -4.64
N LEU A 32 -3.17 -3.51 -4.10
CA LEU A 32 -3.20 -3.00 -2.74
C LEU A 32 -3.88 -4.02 -1.83
N TYR A 33 -3.25 -4.26 -0.69
CA TYR A 33 -3.80 -5.06 0.40
C TYR A 33 -3.95 -4.20 1.65
N ALA A 34 -4.96 -4.50 2.46
CA ALA A 34 -5.08 -3.97 3.81
C ALA A 34 -4.64 -5.04 4.81
N ILE A 35 -3.88 -4.62 5.83
CA ILE A 35 -3.55 -5.40 7.02
C ILE A 35 -3.99 -4.65 8.28
N ASP A 36 -4.34 -5.40 9.32
CA ASP A 36 -4.70 -4.88 10.63
C ASP A 36 -3.84 -5.59 11.70
N MET A 37 -3.06 -4.81 12.45
CA MET A 37 -2.23 -5.31 13.55
C MET A 37 -2.95 -5.23 14.90
N ASN A 38 -4.27 -5.04 14.91
CA ASN A 38 -5.11 -4.99 16.10
C ASN A 38 -4.55 -4.04 17.17
N CYS A 39 -4.42 -2.75 16.85
CA CYS A 39 -3.75 -1.76 17.72
C CYS A 39 -2.32 -2.13 18.13
N PHE A 40 -1.54 -2.75 17.22
CA PHE A 40 -0.20 -3.28 17.50
C PHE A 40 -0.16 -4.41 18.56
N ASN A 41 -1.30 -5.02 18.86
CA ASN A 41 -1.40 -6.19 19.75
C ASN A 41 -1.18 -7.49 18.96
N VAL A 42 -0.01 -7.61 18.35
CA VAL A 42 0.46 -8.80 17.62
C VAL A 42 1.81 -9.23 18.18
N THR A 43 2.14 -10.52 18.07
CA THR A 43 3.42 -11.04 18.54
C THR A 43 4.50 -10.86 17.46
N GLU A 44 5.75 -10.60 17.87
CA GLU A 44 6.87 -10.60 16.93
C GLU A 44 6.97 -11.95 16.19
N GLY A 45 7.07 -11.90 14.86
CA GLY A 45 7.11 -13.08 14.00
C GLY A 45 5.73 -13.69 13.70
N GLU A 46 4.64 -13.11 14.23
CA GLU A 46 3.28 -13.50 13.86
C GLU A 46 3.02 -13.25 12.38
N THR A 47 2.35 -14.20 11.72
CA THR A 47 1.92 -14.04 10.32
C THR A 47 0.59 -13.31 10.29
N LEU A 48 0.54 -12.17 9.62
CA LEU A 48 -0.68 -11.38 9.45
C LEU A 48 -1.47 -11.83 8.23
N GLU A 49 -2.79 -11.91 8.38
CA GLU A 49 -3.69 -12.03 7.25
C GLU A 49 -3.87 -10.68 6.55
N LYS A 50 -4.00 -10.73 5.22
CA LYS A 50 -4.18 -9.53 4.40
C LYS A 50 -5.41 -9.66 3.51
N THR A 51 -6.10 -8.55 3.28
CA THR A 51 -7.27 -8.49 2.40
C THR A 51 -6.94 -7.69 1.16
N MET A 52 -7.19 -8.23 -0.04
CA MET A 52 -7.03 -7.46 -1.28
C MET A 52 -8.12 -6.40 -1.36
N VAL A 53 -7.72 -5.13 -1.53
CA VAL A 53 -8.64 -3.99 -1.54
C VAL A 53 -8.65 -3.24 -2.87
N TYR A 54 -7.62 -3.41 -3.70
CA TYR A 54 -7.56 -2.80 -5.02
C TYR A 54 -6.67 -3.59 -5.98
N ASP A 55 -7.08 -3.68 -7.25
CA ASP A 55 -6.27 -4.20 -8.35
C ASP A 55 -5.97 -3.06 -9.33
N LEU A 56 -4.69 -2.72 -9.51
CA LEU A 56 -4.25 -1.61 -10.34
C LEU A 56 -4.23 -1.97 -11.83
N ILE A 57 -4.17 -3.25 -12.18
CA ILE A 57 -3.99 -3.69 -13.57
C ILE A 57 -5.09 -3.15 -14.50
N PRO A 58 -6.40 -3.24 -14.17
CA PRO A 58 -7.45 -2.74 -15.05
C PRO A 58 -7.33 -1.24 -15.36
N ASP A 59 -6.91 -0.45 -14.36
CA ASP A 59 -6.74 0.99 -14.53
C ASP A 59 -5.52 1.30 -15.41
N ILE A 60 -4.41 0.58 -15.21
CA ILE A 60 -3.20 0.74 -16.02
C ILE A 60 -3.47 0.34 -17.47
N GLU A 61 -4.15 -0.79 -17.70
CA GLU A 61 -4.50 -1.28 -19.04
C GLU A 61 -5.45 -0.32 -19.77
N SER A 62 -6.27 0.45 -19.05
CA SER A 62 -7.16 1.46 -19.64
C SER A 62 -6.42 2.61 -20.34
N LEU A 63 -5.13 2.78 -20.07
CA LEU A 63 -4.27 3.76 -20.72
C LEU A 63 -3.78 3.28 -22.11
N ASN A 64 -4.13 2.06 -22.51
CA ASN A 64 -3.70 1.40 -23.76
C ASN A 64 -2.17 1.31 -23.91
N GLY A 65 -1.44 1.39 -22.79
CA GLY A 65 0.01 1.27 -22.71
C GLY A 65 0.46 -0.12 -22.28
N TRP A 66 1.77 -0.27 -22.09
CA TRP A 66 2.31 -1.44 -21.39
C TRP A 66 2.11 -1.29 -19.89
N THR A 67 1.66 -2.34 -19.23
CA THR A 67 1.58 -2.37 -17.77
C THR A 67 2.96 -2.17 -17.16
N PHE A 68 3.09 -1.22 -16.24
CA PHE A 68 4.37 -0.92 -15.59
C PHE A 68 4.88 -2.12 -14.79
N GLU A 69 6.17 -2.41 -14.86
CA GLU A 69 6.79 -3.51 -14.11
C GLU A 69 6.91 -3.17 -12.61
N LYS A 70 7.32 -1.94 -12.31
CA LYS A 70 7.68 -1.46 -10.97
C LYS A 70 6.68 -0.44 -10.43
N MET A 71 5.60 -0.92 -9.83
CA MET A 71 4.79 -0.08 -8.95
C MET A 71 5.47 -0.05 -7.58
N GLU A 72 6.05 1.09 -7.20
CA GLU A 72 7.02 1.16 -6.08
C GLU A 72 6.84 2.35 -5.13
N GLY A 73 5.80 3.18 -5.33
CA GLY A 73 5.44 4.16 -4.31
C GLY A 73 3.96 4.11 -3.95
N LEU A 74 3.68 4.27 -2.67
CA LEU A 74 2.35 4.30 -2.07
C LEU A 74 2.31 5.41 -1.01
N ALA A 75 1.28 6.25 -1.08
CA ALA A 75 1.04 7.26 -0.06
C ALA A 75 -0.45 7.40 0.24
N VAL A 76 -0.77 7.71 1.48
CA VAL A 76 -2.12 8.09 1.92
C VAL A 76 -2.06 9.46 2.56
N ASN A 77 -2.88 10.40 2.08
CA ASN A 77 -2.92 11.74 2.66
C ASN A 77 -3.96 11.84 3.80
N HIS A 78 -4.01 12.99 4.49
CA HIS A 78 -4.95 13.21 5.59
C HIS A 78 -6.43 13.12 5.20
N ASP A 79 -6.77 13.40 3.93
CA ASP A 79 -8.12 13.26 3.39
C ASP A 79 -8.48 11.81 3.04
N GLY A 80 -7.55 10.86 3.24
CA GLY A 80 -7.73 9.46 2.91
C GLY A 80 -7.60 9.15 1.41
N LEU A 81 -7.02 10.07 0.64
CA LEU A 81 -6.71 9.82 -0.77
C LEU A 81 -5.48 8.92 -0.86
N VAL A 82 -5.62 7.83 -1.61
CA VAL A 82 -4.56 6.87 -1.85
C VAL A 82 -3.89 7.21 -3.17
N TRP A 83 -2.58 7.35 -3.14
CA TRP A 83 -1.74 7.66 -4.28
C TRP A 83 -0.75 6.52 -4.52
N VAL A 84 -0.56 6.17 -5.78
CA VAL A 84 0.40 5.14 -6.19
C VAL A 84 1.21 5.68 -7.37
N ASN A 85 2.49 5.33 -7.47
CA ASN A 85 3.31 5.66 -8.64
C ASN A 85 4.21 4.48 -9.04
N ASN A 86 4.69 4.52 -10.28
CA ASN A 86 5.73 3.62 -10.73
C ASN A 86 7.12 4.20 -10.47
N ASP A 87 8.12 3.31 -10.43
CA ASP A 87 9.49 3.65 -10.78
C ASP A 87 9.70 3.26 -12.25
N ASN A 88 10.32 4.14 -13.02
CA ASN A 88 10.57 3.89 -14.44
C ASN A 88 11.98 3.36 -14.71
N ASP A 89 12.86 3.29 -13.70
CA ASP A 89 14.26 2.83 -13.85
C ASP A 89 15.05 3.57 -14.96
N GLY A 90 14.60 4.76 -15.37
CA GLY A 90 15.13 5.44 -16.56
C GLY A 90 14.51 4.93 -17.87
N VAL A 91 15.33 4.53 -18.84
CA VAL A 91 14.89 4.10 -20.19
C VAL A 91 15.40 2.72 -20.59
N ASP A 92 16.06 2.01 -19.68
CA ASP A 92 16.54 0.66 -19.93
C ASP A 92 15.33 -0.29 -19.86
N ASP A 93 15.00 -0.90 -21.00
CA ASP A 93 13.88 -1.83 -21.18
C ASP A 93 12.48 -1.29 -20.78
N ASN A 94 12.32 0.03 -20.62
CA ASN A 94 11.08 0.72 -20.27
C ASN A 94 10.86 1.98 -21.14
N SER A 95 9.62 2.46 -21.23
CA SER A 95 9.28 3.68 -21.99
C SER A 95 9.84 4.97 -21.37
N GLY A 96 10.29 4.90 -20.11
CA GLY A 96 10.61 6.07 -19.29
C GLY A 96 9.39 6.83 -18.80
N GLU A 97 8.18 6.29 -19.02
CA GLU A 97 6.95 6.89 -18.51
C GLU A 97 6.89 6.80 -16.98
N GLN A 98 6.55 7.93 -16.36
CA GLN A 98 6.28 8.07 -14.94
C GLN A 98 4.85 8.54 -14.80
N ALA A 99 4.08 7.80 -14.01
CA ALA A 99 2.70 8.14 -13.76
C ALA A 99 2.38 8.02 -12.26
N LEU A 100 1.48 8.91 -11.85
CA LEU A 100 1.01 9.08 -10.49
C LEU A 100 -0.51 8.97 -10.55
N TRP A 101 -1.06 8.02 -9.81
CA TRP A 101 -2.48 7.72 -9.80
C TRP A 101 -3.07 7.98 -8.43
N GLN A 102 -4.27 8.54 -8.42
CA GLN A 102 -5.15 8.49 -7.28
C GLN A 102 -6.09 7.30 -7.45
N VAL A 103 -6.17 6.43 -6.45
CA VAL A 103 -7.08 5.27 -6.45
C VAL A 103 -8.09 5.36 -5.32
N THR A 104 -9.24 4.71 -5.51
CA THR A 104 -10.32 4.69 -4.50
C THR A 104 -10.45 3.29 -3.93
N ILE A 105 -10.11 3.14 -2.65
CA ILE A 105 -10.27 1.86 -1.94
C ILE A 105 -11.66 1.79 -1.25
N PRO A 106 -12.16 0.58 -0.92
CA PRO A 106 -13.38 0.42 -0.15
C PRO A 106 -13.36 1.19 1.18
N THR A 107 -14.52 1.70 1.59
CA THR A 107 -14.70 2.38 2.89
C THR A 107 -15.59 1.54 3.81
N PRO A 108 -15.37 1.59 5.14
CA PRO A 108 -14.29 2.28 5.84
C PRO A 108 -13.03 1.39 5.97
N LEU A 109 -11.89 1.85 5.45
CA LEU A 109 -10.57 1.27 5.73
C LEU A 109 -9.62 2.28 6.40
N ILE A 110 -9.82 3.57 6.12
CA ILE A 110 -8.99 4.66 6.62
C ILE A 110 -9.61 5.17 7.92
N ILE A 111 -8.82 5.17 9.00
CA ILE A 111 -9.22 5.72 10.29
C ILE A 111 -8.71 7.15 10.34
N GLN A 112 -9.63 8.11 10.12
CA GLN A 112 -9.32 9.54 10.22
C GLN A 112 -9.54 10.11 11.62
N GLU A 113 -10.18 9.35 12.52
CA GLU A 113 -10.42 9.74 13.90
C GLU A 113 -9.46 9.01 14.86
N PHE A 114 -9.18 9.64 16.00
CA PHE A 114 -8.41 9.02 17.06
C PHE A 114 -9.16 7.78 17.56
N ASP A 115 -8.58 6.60 17.35
CA ASP A 115 -9.08 5.38 17.96
C ASP A 115 -8.55 5.32 19.39
N GLU A 116 -9.38 5.72 20.36
CA GLU A 116 -9.02 5.72 21.78
C GLU A 116 -8.60 4.33 22.28
N GLU A 117 -9.08 3.26 21.61
CA GLU A 117 -8.74 1.88 21.94
C GLU A 117 -7.31 1.50 21.51
N CYS A 118 -6.73 2.22 20.54
CA CYS A 118 -5.35 2.03 20.08
C CYS A 118 -4.35 3.03 20.67
N ILE A 119 -4.74 3.83 21.69
CA ILE A 119 -3.79 4.72 22.37
C ILE A 119 -2.86 3.86 23.23
N VAL A 120 -1.60 3.74 22.82
CA VAL A 120 -0.54 3.25 23.70
C VAL A 120 -0.20 4.38 24.67
N THR A 121 -0.79 4.36 25.86
CA THR A 121 -0.27 5.16 26.96
C THR A 121 1.08 4.57 27.34
N GLY A 122 2.16 5.33 27.20
CA GLY A 122 3.44 4.90 27.74
C GLY A 122 3.27 4.63 29.22
N ASP A 123 3.62 3.43 29.66
CA ASP A 123 4.01 3.25 31.06
C ASP A 123 5.33 4.03 31.18
N ASP A 124 5.22 5.29 31.60
CA ASP A 124 6.35 6.10 32.07
C ASP A 124 6.85 5.47 33.39
N ASP A 125 7.38 4.25 33.32
CA ASP A 125 8.19 3.63 34.37
C ASP A 125 9.58 4.30 34.37
N ASP A 126 9.60 5.63 34.55
CA ASP A 126 10.77 6.39 34.97
C ASP A 126 10.99 6.17 36.48
N ASP A 127 11.27 4.93 36.87
CA ASP A 127 11.84 4.57 38.17
C ASP A 127 13.35 4.36 37.98
N ASP A 128 14.14 5.45 38.01
CA ASP A 128 15.57 5.48 38.40
C ASP A 128 16.05 6.89 38.82
#